data_AF-A0A813EM58-F1
#
_entry.id   AF-A0A813EM58-F1
#
_cell.length_a   1.000
_cell.length_b   1.000
_cell.length_c   1.000
_cell.angle_alpha   90.00
_cell.angle_beta   90.00
_cell.angle_gamma   90.00
#
_symmetry.space_group_name_H-M   'P 1'
#
loop_
_entity.id
_entity.type
_entity.pdbx_description
1 polymer ?
#
loop_
_entity_poly.entity_id
_entity_poly.type
_entity_poly.pdbx_seq_one_letter_code
_entity_poly.pdbx_strand_id
1 'polypeptide(L)'
;MDRGSGKSKVRSVKGPLSAMRFVCYSLQLRQLCEILENRLVSAWAKPSGPQQCVKEASPLPLYVIANMERAAGRLHASDKHNPDLFLLLCALAMMWGALRWSDLQRVWTQEVSVQENVMRGFSWRTKSSRTGMPWGILSCGIYDTNWGNIFCQHLSEARDRDFIIPLPGTSRPAGYAWMLSHVRILFHQYGQLSVDSCSTFTLHSLKATQLSWALQLEVPEHQRAALGLHRCRGDRAMVAKYSRDDVLPALRAQFAVIQAIRKGWVPLAAQNRGARAPMVELPPEPGFNRDLAVPNFMAVPAKDTIRVQALTPAKGSSSSEAESDSSDSSSDSDSAHSTVRACKRKAVCCSNTNLWLFNSSSNKYHTVVTSGVGPGLVDGDVFVNRACKPNAQCNAQHWSILREDPVLHAESVMRPCGNKGCGLSRD
;
A
#
# COMPACT_ATOMS: atom_id res chain seq x y z
N MET A 1 -12.18 39.99 17.32
CA MET A 1 -12.39 38.77 18.13
C MET A 1 -12.26 37.55 17.26
N ASP A 2 -11.65 36.50 17.82
CA ASP A 2 -10.75 35.56 17.18
C ASP A 2 -11.41 34.63 16.13
N ARG A 3 -10.89 34.65 14.89
CA ARG A 3 -11.34 33.80 13.77
C ARG A 3 -10.60 32.45 13.82
N GLY A 4 -11.00 31.62 14.77
CA GLY A 4 -10.48 30.26 14.95
C GLY A 4 -10.69 29.39 13.70
N SER A 5 -9.59 28.79 13.23
CA SER A 5 -9.52 28.01 11.98
C SER A 5 -10.57 26.88 11.89
N GLY A 6 -11.42 26.92 10.84
CA GLY A 6 -12.53 25.98 10.61
C GLY A 6 -12.15 24.50 10.34
N LYS A 7 -10.86 24.13 10.41
CA LYS A 7 -10.39 22.78 10.06
C LYS A 7 -10.58 21.73 11.16
N SER A 8 -10.72 22.14 12.43
CA SER A 8 -10.89 21.21 13.56
C SER A 8 -12.36 20.77 13.75
N LYS A 9 -13.33 21.61 13.38
CA LYS A 9 -14.76 21.35 13.62
C LYS A 9 -15.35 20.26 12.74
N VAL A 10 -14.98 20.17 11.46
CA VAL A 10 -15.67 19.28 10.49
C VAL A 10 -15.39 17.79 10.75
N ARG A 11 -14.17 17.41 11.13
CA ARG A 11 -13.88 16.01 11.51
C ARG A 11 -14.51 15.59 12.83
N SER A 12 -14.73 16.56 13.70
CA SER A 12 -15.28 16.33 15.04
C SER A 12 -16.75 15.92 15.02
N VAL A 13 -17.46 16.11 13.89
CA VAL A 13 -18.93 15.98 13.85
C VAL A 13 -19.38 14.67 13.19
N LYS A 14 -18.64 14.14 12.22
CA LYS A 14 -19.01 12.89 11.52
C LYS A 14 -19.05 11.68 12.44
N GLY A 15 -18.05 11.52 13.31
CA GLY A 15 -18.01 10.40 14.27
C GLY A 15 -19.22 10.39 15.22
N PRO A 16 -19.49 11.50 15.92
CA PRO A 16 -20.68 11.62 16.77
C PRO A 16 -22.00 11.47 16.01
N LEU A 17 -22.16 12.04 14.81
CA LEU A 17 -23.38 11.86 14.01
C LEU A 17 -23.61 10.40 13.61
N SER A 18 -22.56 9.70 13.17
CA SER A 18 -22.67 8.27 12.85
C SER A 18 -23.00 7.42 14.07
N ALA A 19 -22.42 7.74 15.23
CA ALA A 19 -22.73 7.07 16.49
C ALA A 19 -24.18 7.35 16.94
N MET A 20 -24.64 8.59 16.84
CA MET A 20 -26.04 8.95 17.14
C MET A 20 -27.01 8.24 16.20
N ARG A 21 -26.74 8.19 14.89
CA ARG A 21 -27.56 7.43 13.94
C ARG A 21 -27.63 5.95 14.30
N PHE A 22 -26.49 5.35 14.64
CA PHE A 22 -26.43 3.96 15.09
C PHE A 22 -27.26 3.71 16.35
N VAL A 23 -27.18 4.59 17.36
CA VAL A 23 -27.95 4.49 18.60
C VAL A 23 -29.44 4.72 18.35
N CYS A 24 -29.82 5.72 17.55
CA CYS A 24 -31.21 6.00 17.20
C CYS A 24 -31.85 4.82 16.46
N TYR A 25 -31.11 4.23 15.53
CA TYR A 25 -31.53 3.02 14.82
C TYR A 25 -31.67 1.84 15.78
N SER A 26 -30.67 1.59 16.63
CA SER A 26 -30.66 0.46 17.57
C SER A 26 -31.76 0.55 18.64
N LEU A 27 -32.13 1.77 19.05
CA LEU A 27 -33.17 2.04 20.03
C LEU A 27 -34.54 2.35 19.39
N GLN A 28 -34.66 2.20 18.07
CA GLN A 28 -35.90 2.44 17.30
C GLN A 28 -36.51 3.84 17.50
N LEU A 29 -35.66 4.85 17.71
CA LEU A 29 -36.08 6.25 17.90
C LEU A 29 -36.36 6.93 16.55
N ARG A 30 -37.47 6.56 15.89
CA ARG A 30 -37.82 6.96 14.52
C ARG A 30 -37.77 8.48 14.27
N GLN A 31 -38.34 9.27 15.17
CA GLN A 31 -38.36 10.73 15.06
C GLN A 31 -36.95 11.34 15.05
N LEU A 32 -36.02 10.75 15.81
CA LEU A 32 -34.65 11.23 15.90
C LEU A 32 -33.84 10.80 14.66
N CYS A 33 -34.14 9.63 14.07
CA CYS A 33 -33.58 9.23 12.77
C CYS A 33 -33.96 10.24 11.67
N GLU A 34 -35.24 10.63 11.57
CA GLU A 34 -35.73 11.60 10.59
C GLU A 34 -35.01 12.96 10.70
N ILE A 35 -34.78 13.43 11.93
CA ILE A 35 -34.03 14.66 12.19
C ILE A 35 -32.56 14.52 11.76
N LEU A 36 -31.92 13.39 12.05
CA LEU A 36 -30.52 13.13 11.71
C LEU A 36 -30.28 12.88 10.21
N GLU A 37 -31.31 12.46 9.48
CA GLU A 37 -31.32 12.29 8.02
C GLU A 37 -31.65 13.58 7.27
N ASN A 38 -32.13 14.61 7.97
CA ASN A 38 -32.44 15.91 7.40
C ASN A 38 -31.27 16.45 6.55
N ARG A 39 -31.60 16.99 5.36
CA ARG A 39 -30.65 17.52 4.40
C ARG A 39 -29.75 18.62 4.98
N LEU A 40 -30.26 19.43 5.91
CA LEU A 40 -29.51 20.48 6.59
C LEU A 40 -28.43 19.90 7.53
N VAL A 41 -28.76 18.86 8.28
CA VAL A 41 -27.81 18.14 9.16
C VAL A 41 -26.74 17.45 8.32
N SER A 42 -27.15 16.82 7.22
CA SER A 42 -26.23 16.18 6.27
C SER A 42 -25.34 17.18 5.54
N ALA A 43 -25.83 18.37 5.21
CA ALA A 43 -25.04 19.45 4.62
C ALA A 43 -24.05 20.05 5.63
N TRP A 44 -24.45 20.21 6.89
CA TRP A 44 -23.57 20.66 7.98
C TRP A 44 -22.44 19.65 8.28
N ALA A 45 -22.69 18.35 8.09
CA ALA A 45 -21.69 17.29 8.22
C ALA A 45 -20.70 17.22 7.03
N LYS A 46 -20.98 17.92 5.92
CA LYS A 46 -20.07 18.01 4.78
C LYS A 46 -19.03 19.10 5.03
N PRO A 47 -17.75 18.90 4.66
CA PRO A 47 -16.75 19.95 4.78
C PRO A 47 -17.14 21.17 3.96
N SER A 48 -17.31 22.31 4.63
CA SER A 48 -17.42 23.63 4.00
C SER A 48 -16.02 24.23 3.89
N GLY A 49 -15.41 24.08 2.72
CA GLY A 49 -14.13 24.66 2.36
C GLY A 49 -13.53 24.02 1.10
N PRO A 50 -12.59 24.68 0.41
CA PRO A 50 -11.90 24.06 -0.72
C PRO A 50 -11.27 22.76 -0.23
N GLN A 51 -11.72 21.65 -0.79
CA GLN A 51 -11.24 20.32 -0.47
C GLN A 51 -9.73 20.33 -0.78
N GLN A 52 -8.88 20.28 0.25
CA GLN A 52 -7.44 20.18 0.01
C GLN A 52 -7.23 18.97 -0.88
N CYS A 53 -6.64 19.21 -2.06
CA CYS A 53 -6.35 18.17 -3.02
C CYS A 53 -5.61 17.06 -2.27
N VAL A 54 -6.22 15.88 -2.17
CA VAL A 54 -5.64 14.75 -1.46
C VAL A 54 -4.34 14.44 -2.15
N LYS A 55 -3.24 14.38 -1.39
CA LYS A 55 -1.94 13.99 -1.93
C LYS A 55 -2.02 12.53 -2.33
N GLU A 56 -2.37 12.29 -3.59
CA GLU A 56 -2.35 10.97 -4.21
C GLU A 56 -0.90 10.52 -4.44
N ALA A 57 -0.69 9.21 -4.53
CA ALA A 57 0.63 8.67 -4.79
C ALA A 57 1.00 8.89 -6.26
N SER A 58 2.06 9.65 -6.50
CA SER A 58 2.61 9.88 -7.83
C SER A 58 3.24 8.61 -8.41
N PRO A 59 3.01 8.30 -9.70
CA PRO A 59 3.82 7.35 -10.47
C PRO A 59 5.31 7.67 -10.41
N LEU A 60 6.14 6.64 -10.49
CA LEU A 60 7.59 6.76 -10.60
C LEU A 60 8.00 6.94 -12.07
N PRO A 61 9.10 7.65 -12.36
CA PRO A 61 9.65 7.72 -13.71
C PRO A 61 10.14 6.35 -14.17
N LEU A 62 10.11 6.12 -15.48
CA LEU A 62 10.56 4.87 -16.09
C LEU A 62 12.01 4.54 -15.76
N TYR A 63 12.91 5.53 -15.84
CA TYR A 63 14.35 5.33 -15.61
C TYR A 63 14.66 4.82 -14.19
N VAL A 64 13.84 5.18 -13.20
CA VAL A 64 14.01 4.73 -11.82
C VAL A 64 13.81 3.22 -11.73
N ILE A 65 12.73 2.73 -12.35
CA ILE A 65 12.42 1.30 -12.41
C ILE A 65 13.49 0.55 -13.20
N ALA A 66 13.89 1.11 -14.36
CA ALA A 66 14.95 0.56 -15.20
C ALA A 66 16.28 0.39 -14.44
N ASN A 67 16.67 1.40 -13.65
CA ASN A 67 17.89 1.36 -12.87
C ASN A 67 17.81 0.37 -11.70
N MET A 68 16.67 0.30 -11.02
CA MET A 68 16.44 -0.67 -9.94
C MET A 68 16.50 -2.11 -10.45
N GLU A 69 15.93 -2.39 -11.63
CA GLU A 69 15.96 -3.73 -12.23
C GLU A 69 17.39 -4.15 -12.58
N ARG A 70 18.17 -3.27 -13.23
CA ARG A 70 19.60 -3.52 -13.48
C ARG A 70 20.40 -3.69 -12.19
N ALA A 71 20.09 -2.91 -11.16
CA ALA A 71 20.74 -3.03 -9.86
C ALA A 71 20.48 -4.40 -9.23
N ALA A 72 19.25 -4.91 -9.28
CA ALA A 72 18.93 -6.24 -8.78
C ALA A 72 19.75 -7.34 -9.50
N GLY A 73 19.83 -7.28 -10.83
CA GLY A 73 20.65 -8.23 -11.60
C GLY A 73 22.14 -8.15 -11.25
N ARG A 74 22.70 -6.93 -11.15
CA ARG A 74 24.11 -6.72 -10.77
C ARG A 74 24.42 -7.22 -9.36
N LEU A 75 23.57 -6.87 -8.38
CA LEU A 75 23.75 -7.31 -7.00
C LEU A 75 23.67 -8.83 -6.88
N HIS A 76 22.72 -9.47 -7.55
CA HIS A 76 22.63 -10.93 -7.55
C HIS A 76 23.92 -11.58 -8.09
N ALA A 77 24.50 -11.02 -9.16
CA ALA A 77 25.74 -11.53 -9.74
C ALA A 77 26.98 -11.26 -8.86
N SER A 78 27.04 -10.12 -8.17
CA SER A 78 28.22 -9.74 -7.36
C SER A 78 28.17 -10.24 -5.92
N ASP A 79 27.00 -10.16 -5.28
CA ASP A 79 26.76 -10.51 -3.88
C ASP A 79 25.29 -10.85 -3.65
N LYS A 80 24.97 -12.15 -3.77
CA LYS A 80 23.62 -12.67 -3.55
C LYS A 80 23.09 -12.46 -2.12
N HIS A 81 23.95 -12.16 -1.15
CA HIS A 81 23.56 -11.95 0.25
C HIS A 81 23.40 -10.46 0.60
N ASN A 82 23.52 -9.57 -0.39
CA ASN A 82 23.34 -8.16 -0.18
C ASN A 82 21.92 -7.86 0.38
N PRO A 83 21.80 -7.15 1.51
CA PRO A 83 20.51 -6.90 2.16
C PRO A 83 19.55 -6.06 1.28
N ASP A 84 20.08 -5.23 0.39
CA ASP A 84 19.28 -4.40 -0.52
C ASP A 84 18.67 -5.22 -1.66
N LEU A 85 19.28 -6.36 -2.04
CA LEU A 85 18.80 -7.18 -3.16
C LEU A 85 17.36 -7.65 -2.91
N PHE A 86 17.08 -8.24 -1.74
CA PHE A 86 15.74 -8.75 -1.47
C PHE A 86 14.69 -7.62 -1.37
N LEU A 87 15.09 -6.46 -0.87
CA LEU A 87 14.24 -5.27 -0.80
C LEU A 87 13.94 -4.69 -2.19
N LEU A 88 14.92 -4.69 -3.09
CA LEU A 88 14.75 -4.33 -4.51
C LEU A 88 13.77 -5.28 -5.19
N LEU A 89 13.94 -6.59 -5.01
CA LEU A 89 13.04 -7.60 -5.59
C LEU A 89 11.60 -7.45 -5.07
N CYS A 90 11.42 -7.14 -3.79
CA CYS A 90 10.11 -6.82 -3.23
C CYS A 90 9.51 -5.55 -3.89
N ALA A 91 10.31 -4.50 -4.08
CA ALA A 91 9.84 -3.28 -4.73
C ALA A 91 9.44 -3.53 -6.20
N LEU A 92 10.22 -4.34 -6.94
CA LEU A 92 9.91 -4.76 -8.31
C LEU A 92 8.62 -5.61 -8.35
N ALA A 93 8.44 -6.54 -7.41
CA ALA A 93 7.20 -7.31 -7.30
C ALA A 93 5.98 -6.42 -7.05
N MET A 94 6.09 -5.43 -6.16
CA MET A 94 4.99 -4.47 -5.94
C MET A 94 4.70 -3.62 -7.18
N MET A 95 5.72 -3.26 -7.94
CA MET A 95 5.57 -2.45 -9.14
C MET A 95 4.94 -3.26 -10.28
N TRP A 96 5.61 -4.32 -10.74
CA TRP A 96 5.15 -5.13 -11.87
C TRP A 96 3.83 -5.84 -11.57
N GLY A 97 3.63 -6.32 -10.34
CA GLY A 97 2.37 -6.92 -9.90
C GLY A 97 1.29 -5.93 -9.47
N ALA A 98 1.59 -4.62 -9.47
CA ALA A 98 0.71 -3.57 -8.94
C ALA A 98 0.14 -3.91 -7.53
N LEU A 99 0.96 -4.54 -6.68
CA LEU A 99 0.59 -4.97 -5.34
C LEU A 99 0.75 -3.84 -4.33
N ARG A 100 -0.09 -3.83 -3.27
CA ARG A 100 0.22 -3.03 -2.08
C ARG A 100 1.25 -3.77 -1.24
N TRP A 101 2.00 -3.03 -0.42
CA TRP A 101 2.88 -3.65 0.57
C TRP A 101 2.16 -4.65 1.47
N SER A 102 0.95 -4.33 1.94
CA SER A 102 0.15 -5.26 2.74
C SER A 102 -0.24 -6.52 1.99
N ASP A 103 -0.42 -6.44 0.67
CA ASP A 103 -0.82 -7.57 -0.16
C ASP A 103 0.40 -8.48 -0.39
N LEU A 104 1.55 -7.89 -0.75
CA LEU A 104 2.83 -8.62 -0.90
C LEU A 104 3.33 -9.22 0.42
N GLN A 105 3.19 -8.49 1.53
CA GLN A 105 3.65 -8.93 2.85
C GLN A 105 2.79 -10.06 3.44
N ARG A 106 1.63 -10.37 2.87
CA ARG A 106 0.68 -11.38 3.39
C ARG A 106 0.53 -12.52 2.39
N VAL A 107 1.64 -13.19 2.13
CA VAL A 107 1.79 -14.24 1.14
C VAL A 107 2.35 -15.48 1.82
N TRP A 108 1.81 -16.65 1.48
CA TRP A 108 2.41 -17.93 1.84
C TRP A 108 3.66 -18.14 0.99
N THR A 109 4.85 -17.95 1.57
CA THR A 109 6.11 -17.98 0.80
C THR A 109 6.32 -19.32 0.07
N GLN A 110 5.84 -20.41 0.67
CA GLN A 110 5.86 -21.77 0.13
C GLN A 110 4.92 -22.03 -1.06
N GLU A 111 3.89 -21.20 -1.25
CA GLU A 111 2.93 -21.36 -2.35
C GLU A 111 3.28 -20.51 -3.57
N VAL A 112 4.31 -19.67 -3.45
CA VAL A 112 4.80 -18.90 -4.60
C VAL A 112 5.53 -19.83 -5.54
N SER A 113 5.05 -19.90 -6.78
CA SER A 113 5.62 -20.73 -7.83
C SER A 113 6.00 -19.89 -9.03
N VAL A 114 7.01 -20.35 -9.78
CA VAL A 114 7.37 -19.77 -11.07
C VAL A 114 7.28 -20.83 -12.14
N GLN A 115 6.56 -20.53 -13.21
CA GLN A 115 6.46 -21.39 -14.38
C GLN A 115 6.43 -20.52 -15.63
N GLU A 116 7.23 -20.86 -16.63
CA GLU A 116 7.28 -20.15 -17.93
C GLU A 116 7.43 -18.63 -17.80
N ASN A 117 8.39 -18.19 -16.97
CA ASN A 117 8.63 -16.77 -16.67
C ASN A 117 7.43 -16.02 -16.05
N VAL A 118 6.56 -16.74 -15.34
CA VAL A 118 5.45 -16.15 -14.61
C VAL A 118 5.45 -16.65 -13.19
N MET A 119 5.60 -15.70 -12.26
CA MET A 119 5.43 -15.91 -10.84
C MET A 119 3.94 -15.85 -10.50
N ARG A 120 3.46 -16.85 -9.77
CA ARG A 120 2.10 -16.90 -9.23
C ARG A 120 2.16 -17.07 -7.73
N GLY A 121 1.26 -16.40 -7.04
CA GLY A 121 1.13 -16.54 -5.60
C GLY A 121 -0.25 -16.11 -5.12
N PHE A 122 -0.45 -16.27 -3.83
CA PHE A 122 -1.72 -15.97 -3.17
C PHE A 122 -1.49 -15.06 -1.98
N SER A 123 -2.16 -13.91 -1.98
CA SER A 123 -2.21 -13.04 -0.81
C SER A 123 -3.39 -13.45 0.05
N TRP A 124 -3.17 -14.02 1.24
CA TRP A 124 -4.25 -14.58 2.07
C TRP A 124 -5.19 -13.52 2.67
N ARG A 125 -4.81 -12.24 2.65
CA ARG A 125 -5.70 -11.13 3.00
C ARG A 125 -5.29 -9.85 2.30
N THR A 126 -6.24 -9.21 1.64
CA THR A 126 -6.05 -7.94 0.93
C THR A 126 -7.03 -6.87 1.42
N LYS A 127 -6.87 -5.61 1.00
CA LYS A 127 -7.87 -4.55 1.28
C LYS A 127 -9.25 -4.91 0.70
N SER A 128 -9.27 -5.54 -0.47
CA SER A 128 -10.48 -5.85 -1.25
C SER A 128 -11.07 -7.22 -0.93
N SER A 129 -10.35 -8.08 -0.20
CA SER A 129 -10.78 -9.45 0.10
C SER A 129 -10.31 -9.94 1.47
N ARG A 130 -11.27 -10.42 2.28
CA ARG A 130 -11.00 -11.15 3.52
C ARG A 130 -10.54 -12.58 3.30
N THR A 131 -10.88 -13.18 2.16
CA THR A 131 -10.55 -14.56 1.79
C THR A 131 -9.27 -14.65 0.96
N GLY A 132 -8.54 -13.54 0.81
CA GLY A 132 -7.38 -13.45 -0.04
C GLY A 132 -7.69 -13.27 -1.53
N MET A 133 -6.63 -13.11 -2.33
CA MET A 133 -6.67 -12.99 -3.79
C MET A 133 -5.41 -13.59 -4.41
N PRO A 134 -5.54 -14.35 -5.52
CA PRO A 134 -4.39 -14.74 -6.31
C PRO A 134 -3.82 -13.52 -7.04
N TRP A 135 -2.53 -13.58 -7.34
CA TRP A 135 -1.84 -12.61 -8.18
C TRP A 135 -0.84 -13.32 -9.09
N GLY A 136 -0.57 -12.71 -10.24
CA GLY A 136 0.42 -13.18 -11.20
C GLY A 136 1.33 -12.02 -11.60
N ILE A 137 2.63 -12.29 -11.71
CA ILE A 137 3.65 -11.31 -12.09
C ILE A 137 4.56 -11.93 -13.13
N LEU A 138 4.84 -11.22 -14.22
CA LEU A 138 5.87 -11.62 -15.17
C LEU A 138 7.24 -11.57 -14.47
N SER A 139 8.04 -12.63 -14.59
CA SER A 139 9.37 -12.70 -13.96
C SER A 139 10.43 -11.86 -14.69
N CYS A 140 10.05 -11.31 -15.85
CA CYS A 140 10.82 -10.37 -16.65
C CYS A 140 10.29 -8.93 -16.46
N GLY A 141 11.15 -7.95 -16.73
CA GLY A 141 10.79 -6.54 -16.74
C GLY A 141 11.33 -5.86 -17.99
N ILE A 142 11.88 -4.66 -17.82
CA ILE A 142 12.50 -3.87 -18.89
C ILE A 142 13.72 -4.60 -19.44
N TYR A 143 14.53 -5.18 -18.55
CA TYR A 143 15.77 -5.87 -18.88
C TYR A 143 15.60 -7.39 -18.74
N ASP A 144 16.49 -8.14 -19.39
CA ASP A 144 16.51 -9.60 -19.32
C ASP A 144 17.25 -10.10 -18.06
N THR A 145 16.96 -9.49 -16.91
CA THR A 145 17.60 -9.78 -15.61
C THR A 145 17.02 -11.01 -14.91
N ASN A 146 15.84 -11.45 -15.34
CA ASN A 146 15.10 -12.55 -14.73
C ASN A 146 14.87 -12.37 -13.21
N TRP A 147 14.65 -11.13 -12.80
CA TRP A 147 14.51 -10.73 -11.39
C TRP A 147 13.43 -11.53 -10.64
N GLY A 148 12.36 -11.96 -11.31
CA GLY A 148 11.31 -12.77 -10.67
C GLY A 148 11.79 -14.17 -10.25
N ASN A 149 12.66 -14.80 -11.04
CA ASN A 149 13.25 -16.09 -10.67
C ASN A 149 14.20 -15.92 -9.47
N ILE A 150 15.00 -14.84 -9.46
CA ILE A 150 15.87 -14.48 -8.35
C ILE A 150 15.04 -14.26 -7.07
N PHE A 151 13.90 -13.56 -7.19
CA PHE A 151 12.99 -13.34 -6.06
C PHE A 151 12.45 -14.66 -5.49
N CYS A 152 12.02 -15.59 -6.34
CA CYS A 152 11.53 -16.88 -5.88
C CYS A 152 12.61 -17.76 -5.27
N GLN A 153 13.86 -17.66 -5.74
CA GLN A 153 15.00 -18.31 -5.09
C GLN A 153 15.13 -17.82 -3.65
N HIS A 154 15.09 -16.51 -3.41
CA HIS A 154 15.14 -15.95 -2.04
C HIS A 154 13.92 -16.32 -1.20
N LEU A 155 12.71 -16.37 -1.77
CA LEU A 155 11.52 -16.84 -1.05
C LEU A 155 11.66 -18.29 -0.61
N SER A 156 12.32 -19.13 -1.41
CA SER A 156 12.56 -20.53 -1.07
C SER A 156 13.54 -20.72 0.09
N GLU A 157 14.36 -19.71 0.41
CA GLU A 157 15.23 -19.67 1.59
C GLU A 157 14.44 -19.22 2.84
N ALA A 158 13.35 -18.49 2.66
CA ALA A 158 12.45 -17.98 3.70
C ALA A 158 11.18 -18.84 3.87
N ARG A 159 11.32 -20.18 3.73
CA ARG A 159 10.22 -21.13 3.92
C ARG A 159 9.62 -21.04 5.32
N ASP A 160 8.36 -21.46 5.43
CA ASP A 160 7.58 -21.57 6.67
C ASP A 160 7.10 -20.24 7.28
N ARG A 161 6.91 -19.21 6.46
CA ARG A 161 6.31 -17.93 6.87
C ARG A 161 5.08 -17.60 6.05
N ASP A 162 4.09 -17.00 6.70
CA ASP A 162 2.90 -16.41 6.10
C ASP A 162 3.12 -14.93 5.71
N PHE A 163 4.37 -14.47 5.72
CA PHE A 163 4.80 -13.15 5.30
C PHE A 163 6.21 -13.14 4.72
N ILE A 164 6.53 -12.11 3.93
CA ILE A 164 7.79 -12.04 3.18
C ILE A 164 8.96 -11.53 4.03
N ILE A 165 8.84 -10.34 4.64
CA ILE A 165 9.96 -9.73 5.39
C ILE A 165 9.66 -9.72 6.91
N PRO A 166 10.45 -10.38 7.76
CA PRO A 166 10.38 -10.15 9.20
C PRO A 166 10.94 -8.78 9.56
N LEU A 167 10.38 -8.13 10.58
CA LEU A 167 11.03 -6.99 11.21
C LEU A 167 12.31 -7.48 11.91
N PRO A 168 13.48 -6.84 11.70
CA PRO A 168 14.75 -7.32 12.24
C PRO A 168 14.70 -7.61 13.74
N GLY A 169 15.23 -8.76 14.15
CA GLY A 169 15.24 -9.21 15.54
C GLY A 169 13.90 -9.71 16.08
N THR A 170 12.87 -9.85 15.23
CA THR A 170 11.54 -10.31 15.65
C THR A 170 10.94 -11.36 14.71
N SER A 171 9.93 -12.09 15.19
CA SER A 171 9.09 -12.97 14.38
C SER A 171 7.90 -12.25 13.72
N ARG A 172 7.82 -10.92 13.82
CA ARG A 172 6.68 -10.13 13.33
C ARG A 172 6.93 -9.62 11.91
N PRO A 173 5.89 -9.46 11.08
CA PRO A 173 6.04 -8.90 9.74
C PRO A 173 6.50 -7.44 9.75
N ALA A 174 7.36 -7.05 8.81
CA ALA A 174 7.79 -5.67 8.63
C ALA A 174 6.62 -4.75 8.26
N GLY A 175 6.51 -3.65 9.01
CA GLY A 175 5.45 -2.66 8.83
C GLY A 175 5.65 -1.75 7.62
N TYR A 176 4.59 -1.03 7.26
CA TYR A 176 4.61 -0.06 6.15
C TYR A 176 5.72 0.99 6.30
N ALA A 177 5.91 1.56 7.50
CA ALA A 177 6.90 2.61 7.72
C ALA A 177 8.33 2.10 7.50
N TRP A 178 8.61 0.86 7.93
CA TRP A 178 9.89 0.21 7.75
C TRP A 178 10.18 -0.02 6.26
N MET A 179 9.23 -0.58 5.51
CA MET A 179 9.45 -0.79 4.07
C MET A 179 9.56 0.54 3.32
N LEU A 180 8.79 1.57 3.72
CA LEU A 180 8.85 2.89 3.09
C LEU A 180 10.21 3.57 3.27
N SER A 181 10.85 3.46 4.43
CA SER A 181 12.18 4.04 4.62
C SER A 181 13.21 3.37 3.71
N HIS A 182 13.19 2.04 3.65
CA HIS A 182 14.12 1.27 2.82
C HIS A 182 13.90 1.54 1.33
N VAL A 183 12.65 1.49 0.86
CA VAL A 183 12.34 1.78 -0.55
C VAL A 183 12.81 3.18 -0.99
N ARG A 184 12.74 4.18 -0.09
CA ARG A 184 13.27 5.52 -0.40
C ARG A 184 14.79 5.57 -0.47
N ILE A 185 15.48 4.76 0.33
CA ILE A 185 16.93 4.57 0.20
C ILE A 185 17.24 3.92 -1.15
N LEU A 186 16.49 2.88 -1.53
CA LEU A 186 16.66 2.22 -2.84
C LEU A 186 16.40 3.17 -4.02
N PHE A 187 15.37 4.02 -3.93
CA PHE A 187 15.10 5.06 -4.93
C PHE A 187 16.25 6.03 -5.09
N HIS A 188 16.93 6.38 -3.99
CA HIS A 188 18.08 7.27 -4.05
C HIS A 188 19.31 6.53 -4.63
N GLN A 189 19.68 5.41 -4.01
CA GLN A 189 20.92 4.67 -4.27
C GLN A 189 20.92 3.97 -5.64
N TYR A 190 19.81 3.31 -5.98
CA TYR A 190 19.70 2.54 -7.21
C TYR A 190 18.81 3.21 -8.24
N GLY A 191 17.75 3.90 -7.80
CA GLY A 191 16.86 4.66 -8.68
C GLY A 191 17.44 6.00 -9.17
N GLN A 192 18.55 6.47 -8.56
CA GLN A 192 19.20 7.75 -8.87
C GLN A 192 18.29 8.96 -8.71
N LEU A 193 17.29 8.88 -7.81
CA LEU A 193 16.48 10.04 -7.44
C LEU A 193 17.21 10.91 -6.41
N SER A 194 16.96 12.21 -6.45
CA SER A 194 17.40 13.11 -5.38
C SER A 194 16.67 12.78 -4.07
N VAL A 195 17.32 13.03 -2.94
CA VAL A 195 16.75 12.79 -1.60
C VAL A 195 15.42 13.50 -1.41
N ASP A 196 15.31 14.75 -1.91
CA ASP A 196 14.08 15.53 -1.87
C ASP A 196 12.95 14.86 -2.66
N SER A 197 13.26 14.31 -3.85
CA SER A 197 12.29 13.60 -4.68
C SER A 197 11.81 12.31 -4.00
N CYS A 198 12.74 11.54 -3.41
CA CYS A 198 12.41 10.30 -2.68
C CYS A 198 11.36 10.52 -1.58
N SER A 199 11.44 11.65 -0.86
CA SER A 199 10.49 11.99 0.20
C SER A 199 9.05 12.15 -0.28
N THR A 200 8.86 12.41 -1.58
CA THR A 200 7.54 12.63 -2.17
C THR A 200 6.79 11.34 -2.45
N PHE A 201 7.52 10.25 -2.74
CA PHE A 201 6.96 8.93 -3.04
C PHE A 201 6.52 8.16 -1.80
N THR A 202 5.61 7.22 -2.04
CA THR A 202 5.10 6.27 -1.05
C THR A 202 5.21 4.85 -1.62
N LEU A 203 4.99 3.81 -0.81
CA LEU A 203 4.92 2.45 -1.36
C LEU A 203 3.79 2.29 -2.39
N HIS A 204 2.73 3.11 -2.30
CA HIS A 204 1.64 3.10 -3.26
C HIS A 204 2.04 3.68 -4.62
N SER A 205 3.13 4.45 -4.69
CA SER A 205 3.67 4.94 -5.95
C SER A 205 4.07 3.81 -6.90
N LEU A 206 4.60 2.70 -6.37
CA LEU A 206 4.94 1.52 -7.16
C LEU A 206 3.70 0.93 -7.85
N LYS A 207 2.61 0.73 -7.10
CA LYS A 207 1.32 0.30 -7.66
C LYS A 207 0.72 1.32 -8.64
N ALA A 208 0.77 2.61 -8.31
CA ALA A 208 0.23 3.66 -9.16
C ALA A 208 0.99 3.77 -10.50
N THR A 209 2.30 3.47 -10.50
CA THR A 209 3.15 3.48 -11.70
C THR A 209 2.62 2.56 -12.77
N GLN A 210 2.48 1.28 -12.46
CA GLN A 210 2.04 0.27 -13.42
C GLN A 210 0.60 0.51 -13.92
N LEU A 211 -0.31 0.95 -13.03
CA LEU A 211 -1.67 1.30 -13.41
C LEU A 211 -1.75 2.54 -14.31
N SER A 212 -0.90 3.54 -14.05
CA SER A 212 -0.80 4.76 -14.85
C SER A 212 -0.27 4.45 -16.25
N TRP A 213 0.78 3.63 -16.35
CA TRP A 213 1.34 3.22 -17.64
C TRP A 213 0.33 2.42 -18.47
N ALA A 214 -0.36 1.45 -17.84
CA ALA A 214 -1.41 0.69 -18.50
C ALA A 214 -2.56 1.58 -19.01
N LEU A 215 -2.91 2.65 -18.28
CA LEU A 215 -3.90 3.62 -18.74
C LEU A 215 -3.42 4.40 -19.97
N GLN A 216 -2.18 4.87 -19.98
CA GLN A 216 -1.62 5.62 -21.11
C GLN A 216 -1.50 4.79 -22.39
N LEU A 217 -1.32 3.48 -22.25
CA LEU A 217 -1.31 2.51 -23.36
C LEU A 217 -2.71 2.00 -23.72
N GLU A 218 -3.76 2.60 -23.15
CA GLU A 218 -5.16 2.25 -23.41
C GLU A 218 -5.48 0.76 -23.16
N VAL A 219 -4.78 0.14 -22.20
CA VAL A 219 -5.05 -1.25 -21.81
C VAL A 219 -6.52 -1.35 -21.36
N PRO A 220 -7.27 -2.38 -21.82
CA PRO A 220 -8.69 -2.50 -21.51
C PRO A 220 -8.99 -2.41 -20.02
N GLU A 221 -10.10 -1.75 -19.66
CA GLU A 221 -10.45 -1.48 -18.27
C GLU A 221 -10.50 -2.74 -17.41
N HIS A 222 -11.05 -3.84 -17.93
CA HIS A 222 -11.12 -5.11 -17.21
C HIS A 222 -9.73 -5.68 -16.86
N GLN A 223 -8.74 -5.51 -17.74
CA GLN A 223 -7.36 -5.94 -17.50
C GLN A 223 -6.67 -5.02 -16.49
N ARG A 224 -6.90 -3.70 -16.60
CA ARG A 224 -6.40 -2.72 -15.62
C ARG A 224 -7.01 -2.94 -14.24
N ALA A 225 -8.29 -3.28 -14.16
CA ALA A 225 -8.98 -3.62 -12.92
C ALA A 225 -8.40 -4.90 -12.29
N ALA A 226 -8.17 -5.94 -13.10
CA ALA A 226 -7.53 -7.18 -12.64
C ALA A 226 -6.09 -6.92 -12.14
N LEU A 227 -5.28 -6.16 -12.90
CA LEU A 227 -3.96 -5.70 -12.49
C LEU A 227 -4.00 -4.93 -11.15
N GLY A 228 -5.02 -4.10 -10.95
CA GLY A 228 -5.25 -3.40 -9.69
C GLY A 228 -5.70 -4.27 -8.53
N LEU A 229 -5.92 -5.58 -8.72
CA LEU A 229 -6.59 -6.50 -7.79
C LEU A 229 -7.99 -5.99 -7.38
N HIS A 230 -8.71 -5.42 -8.33
CA HIS A 230 -10.11 -5.03 -8.16
C HIS A 230 -11.00 -6.18 -8.61
N ARG A 231 -11.95 -6.57 -7.76
CA ARG A 231 -12.94 -7.60 -8.11
C ARG A 231 -13.98 -7.04 -9.07
N CYS A 232 -14.39 -7.84 -10.05
CA CYS A 232 -15.62 -7.61 -10.77
C CYS A 232 -16.79 -7.71 -9.77
N ARG A 233 -17.65 -6.68 -9.72
CA ARG A 233 -18.88 -6.65 -8.91
C ARG A 233 -20.08 -6.93 -9.82
N GLY A 234 -21.19 -7.41 -9.24
CA GLY A 234 -22.45 -7.68 -9.95
C GLY A 234 -22.45 -9.00 -10.73
N ASP A 235 -23.25 -9.08 -11.79
CA ASP A 235 -23.53 -10.30 -12.58
C ASP A 235 -22.30 -11.04 -13.11
N ARG A 236 -21.16 -10.35 -13.22
CA ARG A 236 -19.88 -10.91 -13.68
C ARG A 236 -19.10 -11.67 -12.59
N ALA A 237 -19.55 -11.62 -11.33
CA ALA A 237 -18.89 -12.32 -10.23
C ALA A 237 -18.95 -13.85 -10.41
N MET A 238 -20.06 -14.38 -10.93
CA MET A 238 -20.18 -15.83 -11.23
C MET A 238 -19.28 -16.23 -12.38
N VAL A 239 -19.24 -15.44 -13.46
CA VAL A 239 -18.36 -15.68 -14.61
C VAL A 239 -16.90 -15.73 -14.17
N ALA A 240 -16.46 -14.78 -13.32
CA ALA A 240 -15.11 -14.78 -12.76
C ALA A 240 -14.83 -16.03 -11.89
N LYS A 241 -15.79 -16.43 -11.05
CA LYS A 241 -15.66 -17.62 -10.20
C LYS A 241 -15.47 -18.91 -11.00
N TYR A 242 -16.16 -19.03 -12.15
CA TYR A 242 -16.08 -20.23 -13.00
C TYR A 242 -15.01 -20.15 -14.08
N SER A 243 -14.53 -18.96 -14.46
CA SER A 243 -13.42 -18.83 -15.40
C SER A 243 -12.10 -19.34 -14.84
N ARG A 244 -11.95 -19.41 -13.50
CA ARG A 244 -10.80 -19.96 -12.76
C ARG A 244 -9.41 -19.36 -13.09
N ASP A 245 -9.33 -18.43 -14.03
CA ASP A 245 -8.11 -17.71 -14.39
C ASP A 245 -8.20 -16.23 -14.01
N ASP A 246 -8.01 -15.98 -12.72
CA ASP A 246 -8.10 -14.64 -12.13
C ASP A 246 -6.89 -13.75 -12.45
N VAL A 247 -5.79 -14.33 -12.97
CA VAL A 247 -4.50 -13.64 -13.12
C VAL A 247 -4.15 -13.32 -14.56
N LEU A 248 -4.65 -14.08 -15.54
CA LEU A 248 -4.34 -13.85 -16.96
C LEU A 248 -4.64 -12.42 -17.46
N PRO A 249 -5.78 -11.78 -17.11
CA PRO A 249 -6.01 -10.40 -17.53
C PRO A 249 -4.96 -9.43 -16.97
N ALA A 250 -4.48 -9.65 -15.74
CA ALA A 250 -3.42 -8.85 -15.15
C ALA A 250 -2.06 -9.08 -15.84
N LEU A 251 -1.75 -10.34 -16.17
CA LEU A 251 -0.52 -10.70 -16.89
C LEU A 251 -0.49 -10.10 -18.30
N ARG A 252 -1.64 -10.09 -19.02
CA ARG A 252 -1.76 -9.45 -20.33
C ARG A 252 -1.53 -7.94 -20.24
N ALA A 253 -2.05 -7.27 -19.20
CA ALA A 253 -1.78 -5.86 -18.97
C ALA A 253 -0.28 -5.61 -18.72
N GLN A 254 0.38 -6.43 -17.89
CA GLN A 254 1.82 -6.32 -17.65
C GLN A 254 2.63 -6.52 -18.92
N PHE A 255 2.28 -7.55 -19.71
CA PHE A 255 2.93 -7.85 -20.98
C PHE A 255 2.83 -6.66 -21.93
N ALA A 256 1.63 -6.09 -22.11
CA ALA A 256 1.43 -4.94 -22.99
C ALA A 256 2.31 -3.74 -22.60
N VAL A 257 2.42 -3.45 -21.30
CA VAL A 257 3.26 -2.37 -20.77
C VAL A 257 4.74 -2.65 -21.02
N ILE A 258 5.24 -3.82 -20.63
CA ILE A 258 6.67 -4.17 -20.79
C ILE A 258 7.05 -4.20 -22.28
N GLN A 259 6.20 -4.80 -23.12
CA GLN A 259 6.43 -4.89 -24.56
C GLN A 259 6.45 -3.53 -25.23
N ALA A 260 5.60 -2.58 -24.81
CA ALA A 260 5.63 -1.22 -25.31
C ALA A 260 6.94 -0.52 -24.94
N ILE A 261 7.36 -0.62 -23.66
CA ILE A 261 8.62 -0.05 -23.18
C ILE A 261 9.81 -0.61 -23.98
N ARG A 262 9.87 -1.93 -24.15
CA ARG A 262 10.93 -2.60 -24.92
C ARG A 262 10.94 -2.21 -26.40
N LYS A 263 9.79 -1.83 -26.96
CA LYS A 263 9.69 -1.28 -28.33
C LYS A 263 10.11 0.18 -28.45
N GLY A 264 10.33 0.88 -27.33
CA GLY A 264 10.79 2.27 -27.29
C GLY A 264 9.75 3.26 -26.79
N TRP A 265 8.59 2.79 -26.30
CA TRP A 265 7.62 3.68 -25.65
C TRP A 265 8.14 4.17 -24.30
N VAL A 266 7.97 5.46 -24.04
CA VAL A 266 8.30 6.11 -22.76
C VAL A 266 7.00 6.72 -22.23
N PRO A 267 6.64 6.49 -20.95
CA PRO A 267 5.44 7.06 -20.38
C PRO A 267 5.49 8.58 -20.40
N LEU A 268 4.33 9.20 -20.58
CA LEU A 268 4.15 10.61 -20.36
C LEU A 268 4.24 10.87 -18.85
N ALA A 269 4.95 11.92 -18.46
CA ALA A 269 5.07 12.31 -17.07
C ALA A 269 3.67 12.61 -16.50
N ALA A 270 3.20 11.78 -15.57
CA ALA A 270 1.87 11.91 -15.01
C ALA A 270 1.71 13.25 -14.29
N GLN A 271 0.59 13.94 -14.53
CA GLN A 271 0.30 15.20 -13.84
C GLN A 271 0.09 14.93 -12.35
N ASN A 272 1.00 15.47 -11.53
CA ASN A 272 0.86 15.42 -10.09
C ASN A 272 -0.29 16.33 -9.65
N ARG A 273 -1.30 15.74 -8.98
CA ARG A 273 -2.37 16.51 -8.35
C ARG A 273 -1.77 17.51 -7.34
N GLY A 274 -2.20 18.77 -7.42
CA GLY A 274 -1.62 19.87 -6.62
C GLY A 274 -0.53 20.70 -7.32
N ALA A 275 -0.53 20.74 -8.66
CA ALA A 275 0.28 21.64 -9.49
C ALA A 275 1.80 21.54 -9.27
N ARG A 276 2.31 20.35 -8.92
CA ARG A 276 3.76 20.10 -8.91
C ARG A 276 4.25 19.88 -10.34
N ALA A 277 5.45 20.36 -10.63
CA ALA A 277 6.11 20.07 -11.90
C ALA A 277 6.18 18.54 -12.11
N PRO A 278 5.86 18.04 -13.31
CA PRO A 278 6.10 16.65 -13.66
C PRO A 278 7.60 16.36 -13.55
N MET A 279 7.95 15.15 -13.12
CA MET A 279 9.34 14.71 -13.19
C MET A 279 9.73 14.44 -14.63
N VAL A 280 11.03 14.54 -14.90
CA VAL A 280 11.59 14.18 -16.19
C VAL A 280 11.48 12.66 -16.38
N GLU A 281 10.91 12.27 -17.52
CA GLU A 281 10.91 10.88 -17.99
C GLU A 281 12.10 10.69 -18.92
N LEU A 282 12.86 9.61 -18.70
CA LEU A 282 14.00 9.23 -19.53
C LEU A 282 13.81 7.79 -20.02
N PRO A 283 14.15 7.49 -21.28
CA PRO A 283 14.13 6.12 -21.77
C PRO A 283 15.14 5.25 -21.00
N PRO A 284 14.91 3.94 -20.89
CA PRO A 284 15.89 3.02 -20.34
C PRO A 284 17.12 2.96 -21.26
N GLU A 285 18.30 2.77 -20.67
CA GLU A 285 19.53 2.49 -21.41
C GLU A 285 19.35 1.23 -22.28
N PRO A 286 19.84 1.22 -23.53
CA PRO A 286 19.72 0.07 -24.43
C PRO A 286 20.47 -1.17 -23.90
N GLY A 287 20.23 -2.33 -24.51
CA GLY A 287 20.88 -3.60 -24.12
C GLY A 287 19.92 -4.69 -23.63
N PHE A 288 18.65 -4.63 -24.02
CA PHE A 288 17.63 -5.64 -23.76
C PHE A 288 16.97 -6.08 -25.06
N ASN A 289 16.36 -7.28 -25.07
CA ASN A 289 15.59 -7.73 -26.22
C ASN A 289 14.31 -6.89 -26.40
N ARG A 290 14.12 -6.33 -27.59
CA ARG A 290 12.94 -5.52 -27.97
C ARG A 290 11.65 -6.34 -28.00
N ASP A 291 11.75 -7.61 -28.36
CA ASP A 291 10.62 -8.52 -28.43
C ASP A 291 10.59 -9.40 -27.18
N LEU A 292 9.60 -9.16 -26.34
CA LEU A 292 9.40 -9.96 -25.14
C LEU A 292 8.79 -11.30 -25.54
N ALA A 293 9.45 -12.39 -25.15
CA ALA A 293 8.92 -13.73 -25.34
C ALA A 293 7.56 -13.85 -24.64
N VAL A 294 6.52 -14.18 -25.41
CA VAL A 294 5.18 -14.44 -24.88
C VAL A 294 5.17 -15.88 -24.34
N PRO A 295 4.91 -16.12 -23.05
CA PRO A 295 4.61 -17.45 -22.55
C PRO A 295 3.47 -18.10 -23.36
N ASN A 296 3.63 -19.37 -23.71
CA ASN A 296 2.71 -20.08 -24.62
C ASN A 296 1.25 -20.00 -24.16
N PHE A 297 1.00 -20.08 -22.85
CA PHE A 297 -0.36 -20.01 -22.30
C PHE A 297 -1.02 -18.62 -22.46
N MET A 298 -0.25 -17.55 -22.67
CA MET A 298 -0.78 -16.21 -22.93
C MET A 298 -1.05 -15.95 -24.40
N ALA A 299 -0.46 -16.74 -25.30
CA ALA A 299 -0.72 -16.64 -26.72
C ALA A 299 -2.20 -16.93 -26.96
N VAL A 300 -2.90 -15.95 -27.55
CA VAL A 300 -4.24 -16.21 -28.07
C VAL A 300 -4.03 -17.02 -29.35
N PRO A 301 -4.66 -18.20 -29.51
CA PRO A 301 -4.65 -18.88 -30.80
C PRO A 301 -5.08 -17.88 -31.87
N ALA A 302 -4.35 -17.82 -32.98
CA ALA A 302 -4.79 -17.04 -34.14
C ALA A 302 -6.27 -17.35 -34.35
N LYS A 303 -7.10 -16.30 -34.42
CA LYS A 303 -8.51 -16.46 -34.75
C LYS A 303 -8.58 -16.96 -36.20
N ASP A 304 -8.45 -18.27 -36.38
CA ASP A 304 -9.12 -18.90 -37.51
C ASP A 304 -10.57 -18.48 -37.36
N THR A 305 -11.03 -17.79 -38.39
CA THR A 305 -12.31 -17.10 -38.38
C THR A 305 -13.38 -18.17 -38.36
N ILE A 306 -13.74 -18.66 -37.18
CA ILE A 306 -14.91 -19.52 -37.00
C ILE A 306 -16.09 -18.64 -37.38
N ARG A 307 -16.53 -18.76 -38.64
CA ARG A 307 -17.82 -18.28 -39.10
C ARG A 307 -18.88 -19.01 -38.29
N VAL A 308 -19.27 -18.41 -37.17
CA VAL A 308 -20.47 -18.85 -36.46
C VAL A 308 -21.64 -18.49 -37.38
N GLN A 309 -22.16 -19.49 -38.09
CA GLN A 309 -23.45 -19.38 -38.76
C GLN A 309 -24.48 -19.02 -37.69
N ALA A 310 -25.12 -17.88 -37.86
CA ALA A 310 -26.18 -17.42 -36.99
C ALA A 310 -27.36 -18.41 -37.05
N LEU A 311 -27.49 -19.24 -36.03
CA LEU A 311 -28.72 -19.97 -35.78
C LEU A 311 -29.71 -18.99 -35.15
N THR A 312 -30.83 -18.81 -35.84
CA THR A 312 -31.99 -18.00 -35.45
C THR A 312 -32.54 -18.38 -34.07
N PRO A 313 -33.03 -17.42 -33.26
CA PRO A 313 -33.49 -17.70 -31.91
C PRO A 313 -34.85 -18.40 -31.91
N ALA A 314 -34.92 -19.59 -31.32
CA ALA A 314 -36.17 -20.23 -30.96
C ALA A 314 -36.67 -19.72 -29.60
N LYS A 315 -37.96 -19.38 -29.55
CA LYS A 315 -38.71 -18.91 -28.39
C LYS A 315 -38.72 -19.92 -27.23
N GLY A 316 -38.59 -19.36 -26.02
CA GLY A 316 -39.44 -19.74 -24.88
C GLY A 316 -38.85 -20.71 -23.86
N SER A 317 -38.50 -20.19 -22.69
CA SER A 317 -38.89 -20.78 -21.41
C SER A 317 -38.75 -19.75 -20.31
N SER A 318 -39.90 -19.41 -19.72
CA SER A 318 -40.08 -18.55 -18.57
C SER A 318 -39.62 -19.26 -17.30
N SER A 319 -38.80 -18.58 -16.48
CA SER A 319 -38.74 -18.85 -15.04
C SER A 319 -38.59 -17.51 -14.30
N SER A 320 -39.71 -17.07 -13.76
CA SER A 320 -39.87 -16.00 -12.78
C SER A 320 -39.24 -16.39 -11.44
N GLU A 321 -38.31 -15.60 -10.93
CA GLU A 321 -37.98 -15.58 -9.50
C GLU A 321 -37.80 -14.14 -9.03
N ALA A 322 -38.21 -13.94 -7.78
CA ALA A 322 -38.75 -12.71 -7.24
C ALA A 322 -37.69 -11.64 -6.97
N GLU A 323 -38.09 -10.40 -7.23
CA GLU A 323 -37.38 -9.22 -6.80
C GLU A 323 -37.39 -9.12 -5.28
N SER A 324 -36.21 -8.93 -4.70
CA SER A 324 -36.06 -8.38 -3.36
C SER A 324 -35.09 -7.20 -3.45
N ASP A 325 -35.67 -6.02 -3.58
CA ASP A 325 -34.99 -4.74 -3.45
C ASP A 325 -34.37 -4.64 -2.04
N SER A 326 -33.05 -4.74 -1.98
CA SER A 326 -32.28 -4.30 -0.82
C SER A 326 -31.44 -3.10 -1.23
N SER A 327 -32.03 -1.92 -1.02
CA SER A 327 -31.39 -0.62 -1.21
C SER A 327 -30.38 -0.35 -0.09
N ASP A 328 -29.17 -0.91 -0.21
CA ASP A 328 -28.06 -0.54 0.65
C ASP A 328 -27.29 0.65 0.08
N SER A 329 -27.67 1.84 0.55
CA SER A 329 -26.93 3.09 0.41
C SER A 329 -25.57 2.97 1.10
N SER A 330 -24.53 2.58 0.37
CA SER A 330 -23.16 2.63 0.90
C SER A 330 -22.67 4.07 0.94
N SER A 331 -22.88 4.72 2.08
CA SER A 331 -22.30 6.02 2.40
C SER A 331 -20.78 5.93 2.42
N ASP A 332 -20.15 6.63 1.48
CA ASP A 332 -18.72 6.91 1.50
C ASP A 332 -18.32 7.63 2.79
N SER A 333 -17.37 7.02 3.52
CA SER A 333 -16.60 7.70 4.55
C SER A 333 -15.21 7.07 4.67
N ASP A 334 -14.37 7.33 3.66
CA ASP A 334 -12.93 7.26 3.81
C ASP A 334 -12.42 8.54 4.49
N SER A 335 -11.69 8.41 5.60
CA SER A 335 -10.68 9.36 6.10
C SER A 335 -9.96 8.84 7.36
N ALA A 336 -9.20 7.74 7.27
CA ALA A 336 -8.18 7.45 8.26
C ALA A 336 -6.94 8.32 7.98
N HIS A 337 -6.94 9.52 8.52
CA HIS A 337 -5.81 10.42 8.49
C HIS A 337 -4.64 9.85 9.32
N SER A 338 -3.53 9.55 8.66
CA SER A 338 -2.22 9.62 9.33
C SER A 338 -1.84 11.10 9.44
N THR A 339 -2.06 11.70 10.61
CA THR A 339 -1.42 12.97 10.93
C THR A 339 0.04 12.72 11.28
N VAL A 340 0.88 12.53 10.26
CA VAL A 340 2.27 12.98 10.37
C VAL A 340 2.21 14.48 10.07
N ARG A 341 2.13 15.29 11.12
CA ARG A 341 2.46 16.71 10.99
C ARG A 341 3.94 16.74 10.59
N ALA A 342 4.21 16.99 9.31
CA ALA A 342 5.51 17.43 8.85
C ALA A 342 5.84 18.71 9.63
N CYS A 343 6.66 18.58 10.66
CA CYS A 343 7.15 19.72 11.41
C CYS A 343 8.26 20.34 10.56
N LYS A 344 8.00 21.54 10.04
CA LYS A 344 9.04 22.46 9.60
C LYS A 344 9.84 22.88 10.83
N ARG A 345 10.81 22.06 11.23
CA ARG A 345 11.99 22.41 12.03
C ARG A 345 12.87 21.17 12.09
N LYS A 346 14.06 21.27 11.48
CA LYS A 346 15.09 20.24 11.42
C LYS A 346 15.50 19.85 12.85
N ALA A 347 15.05 18.70 13.32
CA ALA A 347 15.74 17.96 14.37
C ALA A 347 15.66 16.48 13.99
N VAL A 348 16.82 15.85 13.84
CA VAL A 348 16.97 14.42 13.53
C VAL A 348 16.52 13.66 14.78
N CYS A 349 15.40 12.93 14.69
CA CYS A 349 14.94 12.07 15.78
C CYS A 349 15.41 10.64 15.51
N CYS A 350 16.15 10.05 16.45
CA CYS A 350 16.59 8.65 16.39
C CYS A 350 15.73 7.81 17.35
N SER A 351 15.28 6.63 16.91
CA SER A 351 14.65 5.65 17.81
C SER A 351 15.75 4.89 18.55
N ASN A 352 15.74 4.93 19.88
CA ASN A 352 16.72 4.22 20.71
C ASN A 352 16.03 3.02 21.37
N THR A 353 16.50 1.80 21.09
CA THR A 353 15.81 0.55 21.47
C THR A 353 15.94 0.16 22.93
N ASN A 354 16.84 0.82 23.67
CA ASN A 354 17.20 0.45 25.04
C ASN A 354 16.65 1.44 26.09
N LEU A 355 15.78 2.37 25.70
CA LEU A 355 15.19 3.37 26.59
C LEU A 355 13.67 3.39 26.47
N TRP A 356 13.02 3.47 27.62
CA TRP A 356 11.57 3.56 27.74
C TRP A 356 11.18 4.76 28.58
N LEU A 357 10.02 5.34 28.30
CA LEU A 357 9.44 6.40 29.12
C LEU A 357 8.23 5.87 29.86
N PHE A 358 8.26 5.93 31.18
CA PHE A 358 7.13 5.57 32.03
C PHE A 358 6.40 6.82 32.51
N ASN A 359 5.08 6.78 32.47
CA ASN A 359 4.20 7.80 33.01
C ASN A 359 3.50 7.28 34.27
N SER A 360 3.84 7.84 35.43
CA SER A 360 3.29 7.40 36.72
C SER A 360 1.82 7.75 36.89
N SER A 361 1.32 8.84 36.30
CA SER A 361 -0.09 9.25 36.40
C SER A 361 -1.06 8.33 35.65
N SER A 362 -0.61 7.73 34.54
CA SER A 362 -1.42 6.86 33.69
C SER A 362 -0.99 5.39 33.78
N ASN A 363 0.07 5.12 34.55
CA ASN A 363 0.70 3.82 34.71
C ASN A 363 1.01 3.15 33.36
N LYS A 364 1.54 3.94 32.41
CA LYS A 364 1.83 3.49 31.05
C LYS A 364 3.28 3.71 30.66
N TYR A 365 3.88 2.74 29.98
CA TYR A 365 5.19 2.89 29.36
C TYR A 365 5.09 3.14 27.85
N HIS A 366 6.08 3.84 27.33
CA HIS A 366 6.13 4.38 25.99
C HIS A 366 7.51 4.12 25.38
N THR A 367 7.54 3.81 24.09
CA THR A 367 8.78 3.84 23.30
C THR A 367 9.32 5.25 23.18
N VAL A 368 10.64 5.36 23.19
CA VAL A 368 11.37 6.64 23.18
C VAL A 368 11.78 7.04 21.78
N VAL A 369 11.80 8.35 21.56
CA VAL A 369 12.56 9.02 20.51
C VAL A 369 13.51 10.02 21.16
N THR A 370 14.75 10.07 20.69
CA THR A 370 15.75 11.03 21.15
C THR A 370 15.95 12.15 20.13
N SER A 371 16.26 13.36 20.61
CA SER A 371 16.54 14.53 19.78
C SER A 371 17.60 15.41 20.46
N GLY A 372 18.47 16.06 19.69
CA GLY A 372 19.46 17.00 20.25
C GLY A 372 18.86 18.30 20.81
N VAL A 373 17.60 18.61 20.50
CA VAL A 373 16.87 19.78 21.03
C VAL A 373 15.40 19.42 21.18
N GLY A 374 14.80 19.63 22.36
CA GLY A 374 13.36 19.39 22.54
C GLY A 374 12.83 19.57 23.97
N PRO A 375 11.51 19.46 24.18
CA PRO A 375 10.87 19.63 25.49
C PRO A 375 10.84 18.34 26.34
N GLY A 376 11.73 17.40 26.06
CA GLY A 376 11.74 16.06 26.69
C GLY A 376 12.46 16.03 28.03
N LEU A 377 12.52 14.84 28.63
CA LEU A 377 13.44 14.60 29.74
C LEU A 377 14.88 14.61 29.21
N VAL A 378 15.84 15.03 30.03
CA VAL A 378 17.25 15.05 29.64
C VAL A 378 17.90 13.73 30.09
N ASP A 379 18.58 13.04 29.17
CA ASP A 379 19.43 11.88 29.46
C ASP A 379 20.81 12.10 28.81
N GLY A 380 21.79 12.53 29.60
CA GLY A 380 23.07 13.01 29.06
C GLY A 380 22.86 14.25 28.16
N ASP A 381 23.42 14.21 26.95
CA ASP A 381 23.35 15.32 25.98
C ASP A 381 22.12 15.27 25.05
N VAL A 382 21.15 14.39 25.31
CA VAL A 382 19.97 14.22 24.46
C VAL A 382 18.65 14.41 25.21
N PHE A 383 17.66 14.93 24.48
CA PHE A 383 16.29 15.01 24.96
C PHE A 383 15.51 13.75 24.57
N VAL A 384 14.88 13.15 25.57
CA VAL A 384 14.11 11.91 25.52
C VAL A 384 12.63 12.23 25.55
N ASN A 385 11.91 11.84 24.48
CA ASN A 385 10.48 12.06 24.32
C ASN A 385 9.75 10.77 23.96
N ARG A 386 8.42 10.73 24.19
CA ARG A 386 7.59 9.59 23.79
C ARG A 386 7.34 9.58 22.29
N ALA A 387 7.53 8.43 21.65
CA ALA A 387 7.36 8.25 20.21
C ALA A 387 5.94 8.62 19.72
N CYS A 388 4.91 8.39 20.53
CA CYS A 388 3.54 8.75 20.16
C CYS A 388 3.23 10.25 20.15
N LYS A 389 4.04 11.07 20.83
CA LYS A 389 3.96 12.54 20.84
C LYS A 389 5.36 13.16 21.07
N PRO A 390 6.23 13.19 20.03
CA PRO A 390 7.64 13.59 20.17
C PRO A 390 7.87 15.03 20.67
N ASN A 391 6.89 15.92 20.47
CA ASN A 391 6.99 17.34 20.84
C ASN A 391 6.19 17.69 22.10
N ALA A 392 5.59 16.71 22.78
CA ALA A 392 4.86 16.97 24.01
C ALA A 392 5.83 17.02 25.19
N GLN A 393 5.70 18.03 26.04
CA GLN A 393 6.52 18.14 27.24
C GLN A 393 6.31 16.92 28.16
N CYS A 394 7.41 16.28 28.54
CA CYS A 394 7.44 15.22 29.53
C CYS A 394 7.96 15.81 30.84
N ASN A 395 7.07 16.14 31.78
CA ASN A 395 7.45 16.69 33.08
C ASN A 395 8.04 15.60 33.99
N ALA A 396 9.24 15.82 34.54
CA ALA A 396 9.94 14.90 35.43
C ALA A 396 9.15 14.47 36.68
N GLN A 397 8.13 15.24 37.10
CA GLN A 397 7.25 14.86 38.22
C GLN A 397 6.40 13.60 37.93
N HIS A 398 6.08 13.34 36.65
CA HIS A 398 5.19 12.25 36.25
C HIS A 398 5.80 11.32 35.21
N TRP A 399 7.02 11.63 34.75
CA TRP A 399 7.70 10.89 33.71
C TRP A 399 9.08 10.47 34.19
N SER A 400 9.41 9.21 34.01
CA SER A 400 10.73 8.66 34.31
C SER A 400 11.26 7.85 33.13
N ILE A 401 12.60 7.81 33.01
CA ILE A 401 13.29 7.02 31.99
C ILE A 401 13.59 5.64 32.60
N LEU A 402 13.22 4.58 31.89
CA LEU A 402 13.60 3.21 32.24
C LEU A 402 14.65 2.73 31.24
N ARG A 403 15.71 2.10 31.75
CA ARG A 403 16.81 1.53 30.94
C ARG A 403 16.66 0.03 30.68
N GLU A 404 15.65 -0.57 31.29
CA GLU A 404 15.32 -1.98 31.14
C GLU A 404 13.94 -2.11 30.49
N ASP A 405 13.71 -3.21 29.77
CA ASP A 405 12.43 -3.47 29.15
C ASP A 405 11.36 -3.77 30.22
N PRO A 406 10.32 -2.92 30.35
CA PRO A 406 9.26 -3.13 31.34
C PRO A 406 8.46 -4.42 31.10
N VAL A 407 8.57 -5.05 29.92
CA VAL A 407 7.96 -6.36 29.63
C VAL A 407 8.66 -7.51 30.37
N LEU A 408 9.95 -7.38 30.68
CA LEU A 408 10.73 -8.43 31.34
C LEU A 408 10.49 -8.48 32.86
N HIS A 409 9.89 -7.44 33.43
CA HIS A 409 9.53 -7.37 34.84
C HIS A 409 8.13 -7.95 35.05
N ALA A 410 8.08 -9.26 35.30
CA ALA A 410 6.85 -10.07 35.44
C ALA A 410 5.88 -9.59 36.55
N GLU A 411 6.36 -8.77 37.49
CA GLU A 411 5.57 -8.22 38.60
C GLU A 411 5.12 -6.76 38.36
N SER A 412 5.49 -6.15 37.22
CA SER A 412 5.24 -4.72 37.03
C SER A 412 3.79 -4.42 36.61
N VAL A 413 3.12 -3.54 37.37
CA VAL A 413 1.73 -3.07 37.11
C VAL A 413 1.65 -2.16 35.86
N MET A 414 2.75 -2.01 35.11
CA MET A 414 2.91 -1.02 34.04
C MET A 414 2.28 -1.51 32.73
N ARG A 415 1.44 -0.69 32.10
CA ARG A 415 0.73 -1.05 30.86
C ARG A 415 1.38 -0.43 29.62
N PRO A 416 1.41 -1.12 28.45
CA PRO A 416 1.91 -0.51 27.24
C PRO A 416 1.03 0.66 26.78
N CYS A 417 1.63 1.67 26.16
CA CYS A 417 0.89 2.72 25.48
C CYS A 417 0.11 2.16 24.27
N GLY A 418 -1.22 2.24 24.29
CA GLY A 418 -2.08 1.84 23.17
C GLY A 418 -2.04 2.76 21.94
N ASN A 419 -1.17 3.77 21.90
CA ASN A 419 -1.04 4.64 20.74
C ASN A 419 -0.12 3.98 19.71
N LYS A 420 -0.61 3.86 18.46
CA LYS A 420 0.15 3.26 17.34
C LYS A 420 1.52 3.89 17.12
N GLY A 421 1.71 5.17 17.48
CA GLY A 421 3.01 5.84 17.39
C GLY A 421 4.08 5.30 18.34
N CYS A 422 3.70 4.53 19.37
CA CYS A 422 4.65 3.77 20.19
C CYS A 422 4.88 2.35 19.67
N GLY A 423 4.02 1.79 18.82
CA GLY A 423 4.18 0.40 18.34
C GLY A 423 3.99 -0.68 19.43
N LEU A 424 3.46 -0.32 20.60
CA LEU A 424 3.31 -1.22 21.77
C LEU A 424 1.89 -1.77 21.95
N SER A 425 0.92 -1.33 21.16
CA SER A 425 -0.43 -1.87 21.23
C SER A 425 -0.42 -3.35 20.80
N ARG A 426 -0.84 -4.25 21.70
CA ARG A 426 -1.23 -5.61 21.34
C ARG A 426 -2.50 -5.51 20.49
N ASP A 427 -2.50 -6.19 19.34
CA ASP A 427 -3.72 -6.40 18.52
C ASP A 427 -4.66 -7.38 19.24
#